data_AF-K1ZLJ6-F1
#
_entry.id   AF-K1ZLJ6-F1
#
_cell.length_a   1.000
_cell.length_b   1.000
_cell.length_c   1.000
_cell.angle_alpha   90.00
_cell.angle_beta   90.00
_cell.angle_gamma   90.00
#
_symmetry.space_group_name_H-M   'P 1'
#
loop_
_entity.id
_entity.type
_entity.pdbx_description
1 polymer ?
#
loop_
_entity_poly.entity_id
_entity_poly.type
_entity_poly.pdbx_seq_one_letter_code
_entity_poly.pdbx_strand_id
1 'polypeptide(L)'
;MIDNSITLLLKSKKTVFSTKDLILIWQIPEPNYLKTKIYRLVKNGQLNRVRNGLYAIDSNYLKDELANKIIIPSYISLQTVLLRAGIIFQYDSAIYSISKLSKEIIIDKQKYVYKKIKDSVLLNSSGIVRKENYDVASCERALLDTLYLYGDFYFDNLAKIDWQICSEIVKIYDNKSLEKKLAKLRKLYA
;
A
#
# COMPACT_ATOMS: atom_id res chain seq x y z
N MET A 1 21.53 -0.60 -27.54
CA MET A 1 20.36 0.28 -27.76
C MET A 1 19.27 -0.11 -26.76
N ILE A 2 18.80 0.82 -25.94
CA ILE A 2 17.65 0.58 -25.05
C ILE A 2 16.41 0.43 -25.93
N ASP A 3 15.67 -0.67 -25.80
CA ASP A 3 14.40 -0.87 -26.51
C ASP A 3 13.46 0.30 -26.16
N ASN A 4 12.87 0.95 -27.18
CA ASN A 4 11.96 2.10 -27.02
C ASN A 4 10.89 1.85 -25.94
N SER A 5 10.48 0.59 -25.80
CA SER A 5 9.51 0.13 -24.81
C SER A 5 9.97 0.36 -23.36
N ILE A 6 11.25 0.11 -23.04
CA ILE A 6 11.80 0.30 -21.70
C ILE A 6 11.94 1.79 -21.40
N THR A 7 12.35 2.58 -22.39
CA THR A 7 12.42 4.05 -22.26
C THR A 7 11.06 4.64 -21.89
N LEU A 8 9.96 4.14 -22.47
CA LEU A 8 8.60 4.58 -22.11
C LEU A 8 8.24 4.21 -20.66
N LEU A 9 8.65 3.03 -20.17
CA LEU A 9 8.43 2.65 -18.78
C LEU A 9 9.20 3.57 -17.81
N LEU A 10 10.48 3.86 -18.10
CA LEU A 10 11.31 4.76 -17.28
C LEU A 10 10.71 6.18 -17.18
N LYS A 11 10.13 6.69 -18.26
CA LYS A 11 9.47 8.01 -18.27
C LYS A 11 8.20 8.07 -17.39
N SER A 12 7.60 6.94 -17.05
CA SER A 12 6.35 6.89 -16.28
C SER A 12 6.51 7.16 -14.79
N LYS A 13 7.76 7.22 -14.29
CA LYS A 13 8.11 7.29 -12.85
C LYS A 13 7.62 6.10 -11.99
N LYS A 14 6.85 5.16 -12.55
CA LYS A 14 6.46 3.91 -11.89
C LYS A 14 7.66 2.97 -11.81
N THR A 15 7.71 2.19 -10.75
CA THR A 15 8.71 1.13 -10.58
C THR A 15 8.10 -0.25 -10.73
N VAL A 16 6.78 -0.37 -10.60
CA VAL A 16 6.04 -1.63 -10.72
C VAL A 16 4.91 -1.51 -11.74
N PHE A 17 4.90 -2.41 -12.71
CA PHE A 17 4.00 -2.41 -13.84
C PHE A 17 3.12 -3.65 -13.82
N SER A 18 1.80 -3.44 -13.80
CA SER A 18 0.86 -4.53 -14.12
C SER A 18 0.76 -4.73 -15.62
N THR A 19 0.23 -5.88 -16.05
CA THR A 19 -0.12 -6.09 -17.47
C THR A 19 -0.98 -4.96 -18.04
N LYS A 20 -1.90 -4.38 -17.24
CA LYS A 20 -2.72 -3.23 -17.64
C LYS A 20 -1.90 -1.96 -17.84
N ASP A 21 -0.92 -1.71 -16.97
CA ASP A 21 0.00 -0.57 -17.14
C ASP A 21 0.80 -0.72 -18.43
N LEU A 22 1.28 -1.93 -18.74
CA LEU A 22 2.05 -2.21 -19.97
C LEU A 22 1.22 -2.03 -21.25
N ILE A 23 -0.04 -2.48 -21.24
CA ILE A 23 -0.99 -2.23 -22.35
C ILE A 23 -1.11 -0.74 -22.61
N LEU A 24 -1.32 0.04 -21.56
CA LEU A 24 -1.52 1.48 -21.66
C LEU A 24 -0.27 2.21 -22.14
N ILE A 25 0.90 1.91 -21.55
CA ILE A 25 2.15 2.62 -21.85
C ILE A 25 2.67 2.30 -23.25
N TRP A 26 2.53 1.05 -23.70
CA TRP A 26 3.00 0.64 -25.02
C TRP A 26 1.93 0.77 -26.11
N GLN A 27 0.69 1.11 -25.76
CA GLN A 27 -0.46 1.18 -26.67
C GLN A 27 -0.67 -0.13 -27.45
N ILE A 28 -0.52 -1.26 -26.75
CA ILE A 28 -0.68 -2.61 -27.32
C ILE A 28 -1.95 -3.25 -26.74
N PRO A 29 -3.07 -3.21 -27.47
CA PRO A 29 -4.32 -3.82 -27.01
C PRO A 29 -4.35 -5.35 -27.25
N GLU A 30 -3.56 -5.87 -28.20
CA GLU A 30 -3.60 -7.28 -28.58
C GLU A 30 -2.87 -8.18 -27.54
N PRO A 31 -3.57 -9.13 -26.88
CA PRO A 31 -2.99 -9.87 -25.76
C PRO A 31 -1.83 -10.82 -26.12
N ASN A 32 -1.86 -11.47 -27.28
CA ASN A 32 -0.83 -12.45 -27.64
C ASN A 32 0.51 -11.78 -27.96
N TYR A 33 0.47 -10.64 -28.63
CA TYR A 33 1.59 -9.79 -28.96
C TYR A 33 2.17 -9.18 -27.68
N LEU A 34 1.33 -8.68 -26.77
CA LEU A 34 1.78 -8.22 -25.46
C LEU A 34 2.52 -9.33 -24.70
N LYS A 35 1.94 -10.53 -24.63
CA LYS A 35 2.55 -11.68 -23.95
C LYS A 35 3.91 -12.05 -24.55
N THR A 36 3.99 -12.08 -25.88
CA THR A 36 5.24 -12.37 -26.61
C THR A 36 6.30 -11.30 -26.36
N LYS A 37 5.90 -10.02 -26.37
CA LYS A 37 6.79 -8.88 -26.10
C LYS A 37 7.33 -8.92 -24.67
N ILE A 38 6.45 -9.11 -23.68
CA ILE A 38 6.84 -9.26 -22.27
C ILE A 38 7.81 -10.43 -22.12
N TYR A 39 7.48 -11.59 -22.71
CA TYR A 39 8.34 -12.77 -22.65
C TYR A 39 9.75 -12.48 -23.20
N ARG A 40 9.85 -11.82 -24.35
CA ARG A 40 11.14 -11.42 -24.95
C ARG A 40 11.93 -10.49 -24.02
N LEU A 41 11.29 -9.46 -23.46
CA LEU A 41 11.96 -8.52 -22.56
C LEU A 41 12.44 -9.19 -21.26
N VAL A 42 11.63 -10.09 -20.71
CA VAL A 42 12.01 -10.88 -19.52
C VAL A 42 13.15 -11.84 -19.83
N LYS A 43 13.08 -12.56 -20.95
CA LYS A 43 14.14 -13.48 -21.39
C LYS A 43 15.48 -12.75 -21.61
N ASN A 44 15.42 -11.52 -22.09
CA ASN A 44 16.61 -10.69 -22.33
C ASN A 44 17.10 -9.94 -21.09
N GLY A 45 16.48 -10.12 -19.92
CA GLY A 45 16.87 -9.44 -18.67
C GLY A 45 16.57 -7.93 -18.64
N GLN A 46 15.76 -7.42 -19.57
CA GLN A 46 15.38 -6.01 -19.64
C GLN A 46 14.15 -5.68 -18.77
N LEU A 47 13.41 -6.70 -18.36
CA LEU A 47 12.24 -6.59 -17.51
C LEU A 47 12.23 -7.77 -16.54
N ASN A 48 12.08 -7.51 -15.25
CA ASN A 48 11.99 -8.53 -14.23
C ASN A 48 10.54 -8.88 -13.94
N ARG A 49 10.23 -10.17 -13.89
CA ARG A 49 8.93 -10.65 -13.42
C ARG A 49 8.97 -10.77 -11.89
N VAL A 50 8.40 -9.80 -11.20
CA VAL A 50 8.33 -9.76 -9.74
C VAL A 50 7.28 -10.74 -9.20
N ARG A 51 6.14 -10.81 -9.87
CA ARG A 51 5.05 -11.76 -9.60
C ARG A 51 4.30 -12.02 -10.89
N ASN A 52 3.51 -13.09 -10.96
CA ASN A 52 2.62 -13.28 -12.11
C ASN A 52 1.75 -12.03 -12.36
N GLY A 53 1.89 -11.44 -13.56
CA GLY A 53 1.18 -10.22 -13.97
C GLY A 53 1.77 -8.90 -13.46
N LEU A 54 2.88 -8.92 -12.70
CA LEU A 54 3.57 -7.75 -12.17
C LEU A 54 5.06 -7.78 -12.55
N TYR A 55 5.55 -6.65 -13.04
CA TYR A 55 6.87 -6.51 -13.63
C TYR A 55 7.59 -5.27 -13.09
N ALA A 56 8.91 -5.29 -13.08
CA ALA A 56 9.76 -4.15 -12.74
C ALA A 56 10.94 -4.06 -13.71
N ILE A 57 11.51 -2.89 -13.90
CA ILE A 57 12.67 -2.72 -14.82
C ILE A 57 13.93 -3.28 -14.16
N ASP A 58 14.11 -3.03 -12.87
CA ASP A 58 15.22 -3.52 -12.06
C ASP A 58 14.71 -4.11 -10.73
N SER A 59 15.62 -4.57 -9.87
CA SER A 59 15.33 -5.13 -8.55
C SER A 59 15.08 -4.08 -7.47
N ASN A 60 15.32 -2.80 -7.76
CA ASN A 60 15.20 -1.67 -6.83
C ASN A 60 13.85 -0.97 -6.97
N TYR A 61 12.79 -1.74 -7.22
CA TYR A 61 11.44 -1.20 -7.28
C TYR A 61 10.92 -0.81 -5.89
N LEU A 62 9.97 0.12 -5.86
CA LEU A 62 9.31 0.55 -4.63
C LEU A 62 8.41 -0.56 -4.11
N LYS A 63 8.78 -1.14 -2.97
CA LYS A 63 8.01 -2.19 -2.30
C LYS A 63 6.60 -1.73 -1.92
N ASP A 64 6.42 -0.46 -1.55
CA ASP A 64 5.10 0.11 -1.27
C ASP A 64 4.21 0.15 -2.53
N GLU A 65 4.80 0.48 -3.69
CA GLU A 65 4.11 0.41 -4.98
C GLU A 65 3.72 -1.01 -5.34
N LEU A 66 4.63 -1.98 -5.11
CA LEU A 66 4.30 -3.39 -5.28
C LEU A 66 3.12 -3.79 -4.38
N ALA A 67 3.13 -3.41 -3.10
CA ALA A 67 2.08 -3.76 -2.15
C ALA A 67 0.68 -3.35 -2.65
N ASN A 68 0.57 -2.14 -3.22
CA ASN A 68 -0.68 -1.62 -3.80
C ASN A 68 -1.10 -2.32 -5.10
N LYS A 69 -0.16 -2.96 -5.80
CA LYS A 69 -0.42 -3.68 -7.07
C LYS A 69 -0.75 -5.16 -6.87
N ILE A 70 -0.31 -5.78 -5.78
CA ILE A 70 -0.59 -7.21 -5.50
C ILE A 70 -2.09 -7.42 -5.22
N ILE A 71 -2.72 -6.55 -4.42
CA ILE A 71 -4.16 -6.61 -4.12
C ILE A 71 -4.78 -5.24 -4.36
N ILE A 72 -5.83 -5.20 -5.19
CA ILE A 72 -6.53 -3.97 -5.54
C ILE A 72 -8.02 -4.10 -5.15
N PRO A 73 -8.61 -3.08 -4.51
CA PRO A 73 -7.94 -1.88 -3.95
C PRO A 73 -7.19 -2.21 -2.65
N SER A 74 -6.11 -1.47 -2.38
CA SER A 74 -5.40 -1.47 -1.10
C SER A 74 -4.60 -0.19 -0.91
N TYR A 75 -4.22 0.09 0.35
CA TYR A 75 -3.31 1.18 0.72
C TYR A 75 -2.40 0.75 1.87
N ILE A 76 -1.21 1.33 1.96
CA ILE A 76 -0.26 1.10 3.06
C ILE A 76 -0.81 1.72 4.35
N SER A 77 -0.84 0.99 5.45
CA SER A 77 -1.40 1.48 6.74
C SER A 77 -0.77 0.73 7.93
N LEU A 78 -1.43 0.79 9.08
CA LEU A 78 -1.13 0.03 10.29
C LEU A 78 0.33 0.21 10.74
N GLN A 79 0.97 -0.89 11.15
CA GLN A 79 2.34 -0.90 11.67
C GLN A 79 3.33 -0.20 10.74
N THR A 80 3.20 -0.34 9.42
CA THR A 80 4.14 0.29 8.48
C THR A 80 4.11 1.81 8.57
N VAL A 81 2.92 2.42 8.66
CA VAL A 81 2.81 3.88 8.78
C VAL A 81 3.20 4.32 10.19
N LEU A 82 2.71 3.62 11.22
CA LEU A 82 2.98 3.96 12.61
C LEU A 82 4.48 3.87 12.96
N LEU A 83 5.18 2.83 12.47
CA LEU A 83 6.62 2.67 12.66
C LEU A 83 7.39 3.80 11.97
N ARG A 84 7.05 4.12 10.71
CA ARG A 84 7.67 5.22 9.96
C ARG A 84 7.44 6.59 10.59
N ALA A 85 6.33 6.77 11.31
CA ALA A 85 6.03 8.00 12.05
C ALA A 85 6.74 8.08 13.41
N GLY A 86 7.30 6.97 13.89
CA GLY A 86 7.86 6.84 15.23
C GLY A 86 6.80 6.73 16.34
N ILE A 87 5.61 6.22 16.00
CA ILE A 87 4.50 6.01 16.94
C ILE A 87 4.61 4.65 17.64
N ILE A 88 5.18 3.66 16.94
CA ILE A 88 5.48 2.34 17.49
C ILE A 88 6.97 2.01 17.26
N PHE A 89 7.57 1.22 18.14
CA PHE A 89 8.97 0.83 18.05
C PHE A 89 9.21 -0.67 17.86
N GLN A 90 8.13 -1.47 17.78
CA GLN A 90 8.26 -2.90 17.51
C GLN A 90 8.93 -3.12 16.13
N TYR A 91 10.07 -3.83 16.14
CA TYR A 91 10.80 -4.13 14.92
C TYR A 91 10.03 -5.17 14.09
N ASP A 92 9.33 -4.69 13.06
CA ASP A 92 8.72 -5.51 12.03
C ASP A 92 9.04 -4.94 10.66
N SER A 93 9.74 -5.73 9.84
CA SER A 93 10.10 -5.34 8.48
C SER A 93 8.97 -5.55 7.47
N ALA A 94 7.83 -6.13 7.87
CA ALA A 94 6.72 -6.38 6.97
C ALA A 94 6.03 -5.08 6.53
N ILE A 95 5.49 -5.11 5.31
CA ILE A 95 4.68 -4.04 4.76
C ILE A 95 3.22 -4.38 4.98
N TYR A 96 2.58 -3.62 5.86
CA TYR A 96 1.18 -3.74 6.23
C TYR A 96 0.31 -2.87 5.33
N SER A 97 -0.80 -3.44 4.88
CA SER A 97 -1.76 -2.77 4.03
C SER A 97 -3.18 -3.14 4.40
N ILE A 98 -4.10 -2.21 4.19
CA ILE A 98 -5.53 -2.47 4.28
C ILE A 98 -6.04 -2.87 2.90
N SER A 99 -6.87 -3.90 2.82
CA SER A 99 -7.46 -4.35 1.56
C SER A 99 -8.81 -5.02 1.74
N LYS A 100 -9.40 -5.52 0.65
CA LYS A 100 -10.66 -6.28 0.65
C LYS A 100 -10.56 -7.68 1.27
N LEU A 101 -9.35 -8.19 1.49
CA LEU A 101 -9.12 -9.53 2.04
C LEU A 101 -7.89 -9.57 2.96
N SER A 102 -7.87 -10.53 3.88
CA SER A 102 -6.70 -10.76 4.73
C SER A 102 -5.78 -11.79 4.06
N LYS A 103 -4.50 -11.47 3.91
CA LYS A 103 -3.52 -12.36 3.28
C LYS A 103 -2.10 -11.99 3.65
N GLU A 104 -1.23 -12.99 3.74
CA GLU A 104 0.22 -12.78 3.86
C GLU A 104 0.91 -13.35 2.63
N ILE A 105 1.90 -12.61 2.11
CA ILE A 105 2.64 -12.95 0.89
C ILE A 105 4.09 -12.56 1.10
N ILE A 106 5.02 -13.42 0.66
CA ILE A 106 6.45 -13.09 0.61
C ILE A 106 6.86 -12.98 -0.85
N ILE A 107 7.52 -11.87 -1.22
CA ILE A 107 8.08 -11.63 -2.56
C ILE A 107 9.45 -10.99 -2.34
N ASP A 108 10.49 -11.51 -3.00
CA ASP A 108 11.87 -11.02 -2.89
C ASP A 108 12.33 -10.81 -1.44
N LYS A 109 12.04 -11.82 -0.58
CA LYS A 109 12.30 -11.83 0.87
C LYS A 109 11.56 -10.75 1.67
N GLN A 110 10.74 -9.91 1.04
CA GLN A 110 9.88 -8.94 1.69
C GLN A 110 8.54 -9.59 2.06
N LYS A 111 8.15 -9.48 3.34
CA LYS A 111 6.82 -9.89 3.81
C LYS A 111 5.81 -8.75 3.57
N TYR A 112 4.67 -9.09 3.00
CA TYR A 112 3.51 -8.21 2.81
C TYR A 112 2.32 -8.79 3.59
N VAL A 113 1.72 -7.98 4.45
CA VAL A 113 0.59 -8.37 5.29
C VAL A 113 -0.60 -7.50 4.95
N TYR A 114 -1.67 -8.13 4.48
CA TYR A 114 -2.92 -7.48 4.19
C TYR A 114 -3.95 -7.81 5.25
N LYS A 115 -4.66 -6.80 5.72
CA LYS A 115 -5.81 -6.97 6.62
C LYS A 115 -7.08 -6.50 5.93
N LYS A 116 -8.13 -7.33 6.04
CA LYS A 116 -9.46 -7.00 5.57
C LYS A 116 -10.08 -5.91 6.44
N ILE A 117 -10.69 -4.91 5.81
CA ILE A 117 -11.58 -3.95 6.47
C ILE A 117 -12.94 -3.91 5.77
N LYS A 118 -13.92 -3.22 6.37
CA LYS A 118 -15.24 -3.00 5.74
C LYS A 118 -15.07 -2.17 4.46
N ASP A 119 -15.77 -2.54 3.40
CA ASP A 119 -15.62 -1.88 2.08
C ASP A 119 -15.92 -0.37 2.13
N SER A 120 -16.87 0.06 2.96
CA SER A 120 -17.17 1.48 3.17
C SER A 120 -15.99 2.28 3.71
N VAL A 121 -15.12 1.63 4.50
CA VAL A 121 -13.88 2.23 5.03
C VAL A 121 -12.77 2.12 3.99
N LEU A 122 -12.61 0.96 3.36
CA LEU A 122 -11.59 0.69 2.34
C LEU A 122 -11.64 1.69 1.17
N LEU A 123 -12.85 2.02 0.72
CA LEU A 123 -13.08 2.89 -0.44
C LEU A 123 -13.16 4.38 -0.06
N ASN A 124 -13.08 4.72 1.23
CA ASN A 124 -13.11 6.11 1.68
C ASN A 124 -11.71 6.73 1.69
N SER A 125 -11.54 7.82 0.94
CA SER A 125 -10.26 8.51 0.75
C SER A 125 -9.81 9.37 1.93
N SER A 126 -10.62 9.55 2.97
CA SER A 126 -10.26 10.41 4.12
C SER A 126 -9.00 9.92 4.80
N GLY A 127 -7.98 10.78 4.88
CA GLY A 127 -6.68 10.44 5.44
C GLY A 127 -5.87 9.44 4.61
N ILE A 128 -6.21 9.23 3.33
CA ILE A 128 -5.37 8.51 2.36
C ILE A 128 -4.63 9.53 1.50
N VAL A 129 -3.31 9.35 1.37
CA VAL A 129 -2.42 10.22 0.60
C VAL A 129 -1.79 9.40 -0.52
N ARG A 130 -1.81 9.96 -1.73
CA ARG A 130 -1.09 9.42 -2.88
C ARG A 130 0.37 9.83 -2.79
N LYS A 131 1.28 8.89 -2.52
CA LYS A 131 2.73 9.09 -2.63
C LYS A 131 3.22 8.48 -3.93
N GLU A 132 3.59 9.35 -4.88
CA GLU A 132 4.04 8.94 -6.21
C GLU A 132 3.06 7.96 -6.89
N ASN A 133 3.35 6.66 -6.79
CA ASN A 133 2.65 5.59 -7.46
C ASN A 133 1.84 4.67 -6.54
N TYR A 134 1.74 5.00 -5.25
CA TYR A 134 1.00 4.20 -4.26
C TYR A 134 0.20 5.07 -3.28
N ASP A 135 -0.80 4.44 -2.68
CA ASP A 135 -1.69 5.02 -1.69
C ASP A 135 -1.23 4.58 -0.29
N VAL A 136 -1.18 5.55 0.63
CA VAL A 136 -0.73 5.36 2.00
C VAL A 136 -1.60 6.16 2.95
N ALA A 137 -1.91 5.59 4.11
CA ALA A 137 -2.63 6.26 5.17
C ALA A 137 -1.76 7.36 5.81
N SER A 138 -2.42 8.45 6.20
CA SER A 138 -1.94 9.39 7.23
C SER A 138 -1.73 8.66 8.57
N CYS A 139 -0.99 9.28 9.49
CA CYS A 139 -0.75 8.72 10.81
C CYS A 139 -2.07 8.48 11.57
N GLU A 140 -2.98 9.45 11.47
CA GLU A 140 -4.31 9.43 12.08
C GLU A 140 -5.15 8.29 11.52
N ARG A 141 -5.16 8.14 10.19
CA ARG A 141 -5.88 7.05 9.53
C ARG A 141 -5.30 5.69 9.90
N ALA A 142 -3.98 5.55 9.94
CA ALA A 142 -3.33 4.30 10.33
C ALA A 142 -3.56 3.93 11.80
N LEU A 143 -3.61 4.93 12.70
CA LEU A 143 -3.96 4.74 14.10
C LEU A 143 -5.40 4.22 14.22
N LEU A 144 -6.34 4.83 13.51
CA LEU A 144 -7.75 4.40 13.51
C LEU A 144 -7.94 3.01 12.91
N ASP A 145 -7.28 2.70 11.79
CA ASP A 145 -7.28 1.36 11.20
C ASP A 145 -6.76 0.31 12.20
N THR A 146 -5.71 0.66 12.95
CA THR A 146 -5.10 -0.22 13.97
C THR A 146 -6.05 -0.46 15.14
N LEU A 147 -6.63 0.60 15.70
CA LEU A 147 -7.62 0.49 16.78
C LEU A 147 -8.87 -0.28 16.34
N TYR A 148 -9.31 -0.10 15.10
CA TYR A 148 -10.48 -0.78 14.55
C TYR A 148 -10.25 -2.29 14.42
N LEU A 149 -9.07 -2.70 13.94
CA LEU A 149 -8.78 -4.11 13.66
C LEU A 149 -8.22 -4.88 14.85
N TYR A 150 -7.39 -4.26 15.68
CA TYR A 150 -6.67 -4.93 16.77
C TYR A 150 -7.24 -4.59 18.15
N GLY A 151 -8.08 -3.56 18.26
CA GLY A 151 -8.67 -3.16 19.53
C GLY A 151 -7.66 -2.50 20.46
N ASP A 152 -7.23 -3.22 21.50
CA ASP A 152 -6.36 -2.70 22.57
C ASP A 152 -4.89 -2.76 22.15
N PHE A 153 -4.57 -2.05 21.08
CA PHE A 153 -3.21 -1.92 20.57
C PHE A 153 -2.42 -0.90 21.40
N TYR A 154 -1.17 -1.22 21.76
CA TYR A 154 -0.29 -0.32 22.50
C TYR A 154 0.49 0.58 21.55
N PHE A 155 0.50 1.89 21.81
CA PHE A 155 1.26 2.88 21.04
C PHE A 155 2.32 3.49 21.95
N ASP A 156 3.55 3.62 21.44
CA ASP A 156 4.69 4.10 22.22
C ASP A 156 4.76 5.63 22.29
N ASN A 157 4.41 6.32 21.20
CA ASN A 157 4.47 7.79 21.13
C ASN A 157 3.36 8.39 20.27
N LEU A 158 2.46 9.15 20.90
CA LEU A 158 1.32 9.78 20.22
C LEU A 158 1.47 11.30 20.08
N ALA A 159 2.64 11.88 20.38
CA ALA A 159 2.84 13.33 20.37
C ALA A 159 2.63 13.99 18.99
N LYS A 160 2.74 13.22 17.90
CA LYS A 160 2.55 13.70 16.52
C LYS A 160 1.13 13.52 15.98
N ILE A 161 0.21 12.94 16.76
CA ILE A 161 -1.15 12.68 16.31
C ILE A 161 -2.00 13.94 16.44
N ASP A 162 -2.67 14.31 15.35
CA ASP A 162 -3.73 15.30 15.39
C ASP A 162 -5.07 14.66 15.79
N TRP A 163 -5.47 14.92 17.03
CA TRP A 163 -6.71 14.39 17.61
C TRP A 163 -7.99 14.95 16.97
N GLN A 164 -7.93 16.15 16.38
CA GLN A 164 -9.06 16.72 15.66
C GLN A 164 -9.28 15.95 14.35
N ILE A 165 -8.21 15.72 13.59
CA ILE A 165 -8.25 14.90 12.37
C ILE A 165 -8.74 13.48 12.70
N CYS A 166 -8.25 12.85 13.78
CA CYS A 166 -8.78 11.55 14.20
C CYS A 166 -10.30 11.58 14.46
N SER A 167 -10.80 12.65 15.09
CA SER A 167 -12.22 12.81 15.43
C SER A 167 -13.10 13.04 14.19
N GLU A 168 -12.54 13.57 13.11
CA GLU A 168 -13.20 13.71 11.82
C GLU A 168 -13.24 12.37 11.06
N ILE A 169 -12.07 11.71 10.95
CA ILE A 169 -11.92 10.47 10.19
C ILE A 169 -12.65 9.30 10.85
N VAL A 170 -12.70 9.20 12.18
CA VAL A 170 -13.30 8.04 12.89
C VAL A 170 -14.76 7.76 12.48
N LYS A 171 -15.48 8.80 12.03
CA LYS A 171 -16.87 8.70 11.57
C LYS A 171 -17.05 7.74 10.39
N ILE A 172 -16.03 7.58 9.53
CA ILE A 172 -16.11 6.69 8.35
C ILE A 172 -16.23 5.21 8.73
N TYR A 173 -15.81 4.86 9.95
CA TYR A 173 -15.86 3.49 10.45
C TYR A 173 -17.25 3.08 10.93
N ASP A 174 -18.14 4.06 11.19
CA ASP A 174 -19.49 3.84 11.72
C ASP A 174 -19.48 2.87 12.91
N ASN A 175 -18.59 3.13 13.87
CA ASN A 175 -18.30 2.22 14.97
C ASN A 175 -18.15 2.95 16.30
N LYS A 176 -19.22 2.91 17.11
CA LYS A 176 -19.26 3.53 18.44
C LYS A 176 -18.21 2.98 19.42
N SER A 177 -17.79 1.73 19.25
CA SER A 177 -16.73 1.13 20.09
C SER A 177 -15.37 1.75 19.78
N LEU A 178 -15.07 1.97 18.49
CA LEU A 178 -13.86 2.67 18.05
C LEU A 178 -13.83 4.11 18.56
N GLU A 179 -14.94 4.85 18.45
CA GLU A 179 -15.04 6.22 18.96
C GLU A 179 -14.75 6.28 20.47
N LYS A 180 -15.31 5.36 21.26
CA LYS A 180 -15.03 5.25 22.70
C LYS A 180 -13.56 4.96 22.97
N LYS A 181 -12.94 4.06 22.21
CA LYS A 181 -11.50 3.74 22.31
C LYS A 181 -10.64 4.95 21.99
N LEU A 182 -10.95 5.66 20.91
CA LEU A 182 -10.25 6.88 20.53
C LEU A 182 -10.36 7.95 21.63
N ALA A 183 -11.55 8.15 22.19
CA ALA A 183 -11.77 9.11 23.27
C ALA A 183 -10.98 8.75 24.54
N LYS A 184 -10.91 7.44 24.89
CA LYS A 184 -10.09 6.96 26.00
C LYS A 184 -8.60 7.21 25.73
N LEU A 185 -8.12 6.92 24.52
CA LEU A 185 -6.73 7.14 24.13
C LEU A 185 -6.38 8.64 24.19
N ARG A 186 -7.23 9.52 23.64
CA ARG A 186 -7.03 10.96 23.70
C ARG A 186 -6.88 11.47 25.14
N LYS A 187 -7.73 11.03 26.07
CA LYS A 187 -7.63 11.45 27.49
C LYS A 187 -6.32 11.08 28.19
N LEU A 188 -5.62 10.06 27.69
CA LEU A 188 -4.35 9.60 28.28
C LEU A 188 -3.15 10.38 27.72
N TYR A 189 -3.28 11.03 26.56
CA TYR A 189 -2.15 11.56 25.79
C TYR A 189 -2.34 12.98 25.24
N ALA A 190 -3.51 13.60 25.42
CA ALA A 190 -3.82 14.98 25.04
C ALA A 190 -4.05 15.83 26.28
#